data_AF-A0AAJ1Q620-F1
#
_entry.id   AF-A0AAJ1Q620-F1
#
_cell.length_a   1.000
_cell.length_b   1.000
_cell.length_c   1.000
_cell.angle_alpha   90.00
_cell.angle_beta   90.00
_cell.angle_gamma   90.00
#
_symmetry.space_group_name_H-M   'P 1'
#
loop_
_entity.id
_entity.type
_entity.pdbx_description
1 polymer ?
#
loop_
_entity_poly.entity_id
_entity_poly.type
_entity_poly.pdbx_seq_one_letter_code
_entity_poly.pdbx_strand_id
1 'polypeptide(L)' 'MMLYPSIDELLEKEPSKYSLIILASKRARQMHEFKMMQLNQYKSVKTIGKALEEVNAGLLSVDRS' A
#
# COMPACT_ATOMS: atom_id res chain seq x y z
N MET A 1 -10.29 -3.17 -16.32
CA MET A 1 -9.02 -3.27 -15.57
C MET A 1 -9.39 -3.49 -14.12
N MET A 2 -9.18 -4.70 -13.60
CA MET A 2 -9.46 -5.01 -12.19
C MET A 2 -8.50 -4.22 -11.32
N LEU A 3 -9.00 -3.61 -10.24
CA LEU A 3 -8.13 -3.06 -9.19
C LEU A 3 -7.37 -4.24 -8.58
N TYR A 4 -6.05 -4.22 -8.71
CA TYR A 4 -5.16 -5.09 -7.97
C TYR A 4 -4.32 -4.23 -7.02
N PRO A 5 -4.12 -4.64 -5.76
CA PRO A 5 -4.79 -5.77 -5.07
C PRO A 5 -6.29 -5.51 -4.82
N SER A 6 -7.04 -6.57 -4.52
CA SER A 6 -8.47 -6.45 -4.18
C SER A 6 -8.65 -5.84 -2.78
N ILE A 7 -9.81 -5.24 -2.52
CA ILE A 7 -10.05 -4.59 -1.22
C ILE A 7 -10.14 -5.59 -0.08
N ASP A 8 -10.62 -6.81 -0.36
CA ASP A 8 -10.78 -7.86 0.64
C ASP A 8 -9.40 -8.37 1.09
N GLU A 9 -8.46 -8.59 0.16
CA GLU A 9 -7.06 -8.93 0.47
C GLU A 9 -6.38 -7.83 1.32
N LEU A 10 -6.65 -6.56 1.00
CA LEU A 10 -6.11 -5.43 1.76
C LEU A 10 -6.70 -5.37 3.18
N LEU A 11 -7.98 -5.64 3.34
CA LEU A 11 -8.66 -5.64 4.64
C LEU A 11 -8.27 -6.83 5.52
N GLU A 12 -7.82 -7.93 4.92
CA GLU A 12 -7.21 -9.04 5.66
C GLU A 12 -5.90 -8.62 6.34
N LYS A 13 -5.14 -7.71 5.71
CA LYS A 13 -3.87 -7.17 6.27
C LYS A 13 -4.08 -5.98 7.19
N GLU A 14 -4.94 -5.04 6.81
CA GLU A 14 -5.29 -3.85 7.59
C GLU A 14 -6.82 -3.71 7.64
N PRO A 15 -7.48 -4.23 8.69
CA PRO A 15 -8.94 -4.32 8.76
C PRO A 15 -9.64 -2.96 8.83
N SER A 16 -8.91 -1.89 9.18
CA SER A 16 -9.45 -0.55 9.18
C SER A 16 -9.26 0.13 7.82
N LYS A 17 -10.38 0.33 7.09
CA LYS A 17 -10.41 1.10 5.83
C LYS A 17 -9.75 2.47 5.94
N TYR A 18 -10.01 3.19 7.04
CA TYR A 18 -9.44 4.52 7.27
C TYR A 18 -7.92 4.44 7.49
N SER A 19 -7.49 3.47 8.30
CA SER A 19 -6.07 3.22 8.56
C SER A 19 -5.32 2.87 7.28
N LEU A 20 -5.89 1.99 6.47
CA LEU A 20 -5.38 1.59 5.16
C LEU A 20 -5.20 2.79 4.22
N ILE A 21 -6.21 3.66 4.10
CA ILE A 21 -6.14 4.86 3.26
C ILE A 21 -5.05 5.82 3.75
N ILE A 22 -4.95 6.05 5.06
CA ILE A 22 -3.93 6.92 5.64
C ILE A 22 -2.52 6.33 5.43
N LEU A 23 -2.35 5.03 5.66
CA LEU A 23 -1.08 4.33 5.46
C LEU A 23 -0.63 4.41 4.00
N ALA A 24 -1.51 4.05 3.06
CA ALA A 24 -1.22 4.11 1.63
C ALA A 24 -0.90 5.53 1.17
N SER A 25 -1.61 6.54 1.69
CA SER A 25 -1.36 7.95 1.35
C SER A 25 0.00 8.44 1.86
N LYS A 26 0.34 8.16 3.12
CA LYS A 26 1.64 8.48 3.70
C LYS A 26 2.76 7.79 2.93
N ARG A 27 2.58 6.51 2.60
CA ARG A 27 3.57 5.75 1.86
C ARG A 27 3.74 6.25 0.43
N ALA A 28 2.65 6.53 -0.28
CA ALA A 28 2.69 7.07 -1.63
C ALA A 28 3.48 8.38 -1.70
N ARG A 29 3.36 9.24 -0.66
CA ARG A 29 4.17 10.45 -0.52
C ARG A 29 5.65 10.14 -0.31
N GLN A 30 5.99 9.21 0.56
CA GLN A 30 7.39 8.77 0.75
C GLN A 30 8.00 8.19 -0.53
N MET A 31 7.25 7.38 -1.28
CA MET A 31 7.70 6.89 -2.59
C MET A 31 7.95 8.02 -3.57
N HIS A 32 7.13 9.07 -3.54
CA HIS A 32 7.29 10.22 -4.41
C HIS A 32 8.53 11.05 -4.04
N GLU A 33 8.75 11.30 -2.74
CA GLU A 33 9.85 12.10 -2.21
C GLU A 33 11.20 11.36 -2.29
N PHE A 34 11.25 10.11 -1.82
CA PHE A 34 12.49 9.35 -1.68
C PHE A 34 12.77 8.37 -2.82
N LYS A 35 11.81 8.16 -3.75
CA LYS A 35 11.87 7.16 -4.83
C LYS A 35 12.21 5.74 -4.34
N MET A 36 11.94 5.45 -3.06
CA MET A 36 12.21 4.16 -2.44
C MET A 36 11.04 3.22 -2.64
N MET A 37 11.30 2.16 -3.39
CA MET A 37 10.38 1.05 -3.63
C MET A 37 10.82 -0.15 -2.79
N GLN A 38 9.89 -0.78 -2.06
CA GLN A 38 10.17 -1.99 -1.28
C GLN A 38 9.88 -3.29 -2.07
N LEU A 39 9.13 -3.20 -3.17
CA LEU A 39 8.91 -4.32 -4.08
C LEU A 39 9.80 -4.20 -5.32
N ASN A 40 10.27 -5.34 -5.81
CA ASN A 40 11.05 -5.42 -7.04
C ASN A 40 10.19 -5.10 -8.28
N GLN A 41 8.90 -5.40 -8.22
CA GLN A 41 7.96 -5.19 -9.32
C GLN A 41 6.61 -4.73 -8.78
N TYR A 42 5.97 -3.82 -9.51
CA TYR A 42 4.63 -3.33 -9.22
C TYR A 42 3.76 -3.49 -10.46
N LYS A 43 2.50 -3.88 -10.25
CA LYS A 43 1.48 -3.87 -11.31
C LYS A 43 0.90 -2.47 -11.51
N SER A 44 0.84 -1.68 -10.44
CA SER A 44 0.29 -0.33 -10.47
C SER A 44 1.30 0.68 -10.97
N VAL A 45 0.85 1.56 -11.87
CA VAL A 45 1.64 2.71 -12.33
C VAL A 45 1.64 3.83 -11.27
N LYS A 46 0.49 4.07 -10.63
CA LYS A 46 0.30 5.12 -9.62
C LYS A 46 0.94 4.74 -8.29
N THR A 47 1.55 5.70 -7.60
CA THR A 47 2.20 5.53 -6.29
C THR A 47 1.26 4.98 -5.22
N ILE A 48 -0.03 5.38 -5.24
CA ILE A 48 -1.04 4.84 -4.32
C ILE A 48 -1.25 3.35 -4.54
N GLY A 49 -1.39 2.90 -5.79
CA GLY A 49 -1.54 1.48 -6.09
C GLY A 49 -0.29 0.68 -5.68
N LYS A 50 0.90 1.25 -5.90
CA LYS A 50 2.16 0.66 -5.45
C LYS A 50 2.24 0.51 -3.93
N ALA A 51 1.77 1.51 -3.19
CA ALA A 51 1.68 1.44 -1.74
C ALA A 51 0.71 0.35 -1.26
N LEU A 52 -0.45 0.21 -1.93
CA LEU A 52 -1.39 -0.88 -1.63
C LEU A 52 -0.79 -2.27 -1.93
N GLU A 53 0.02 -2.39 -2.98
CA GLU A 53 0.75 -3.64 -3.25
C GLU A 53 1.77 -3.97 -2.14
N GLU A 54 2.46 -2.99 -1.58
CA GLU A 54 3.36 -3.19 -0.44
C GLU A 54 2.61 -3.59 0.84
N VAL A 55 1.41 -3.03 1.08
CA VAL A 55 0.54 -3.46 2.18
C VAL A 55 0.11 -4.92 1.97
N ASN A 56 -0.34 -5.27 0.76
CA ASN A 56 -0.76 -6.63 0.45
C ASN A 56 0.40 -7.64 0.58
N ALA A 57 1.63 -7.23 0.23
CA ALA A 57 2.85 -8.01 0.41
C ALA A 57 3.29 -8.13 1.88
N GLY A 58 2.63 -7.45 2.82
CA GLY A 58 2.99 -7.47 4.25
C GLY A 58 4.27 -6.70 4.58
N LEU A 59 4.76 -5.84 3.67
CA LEU A 59 5.95 -5.02 3.87
C LEU A 59 5.64 -3.72 4.62
N LEU A 60 4.36 -3.35 4.68
CA LEU A 60 3.85 -2.20 5.41
C LEU A 60 2.81 -2.63 6.43
N SER A 61 2.94 -2.12 7.64
CA SER A 61 1.97 -2.32 8.71
C SER A 61 1.90 -1.05 9.55
N VAL A 62 0.72 -0.79 10.14
CA VAL A 62 0.56 0.33 11.07
C VAL A 62 1.12 -0.12 12.41
N ASP A 63 2.18 0.54 12.85
CA ASP A 63 2.70 0.36 14.20
C ASP A 63 1.66 0.86 15.21
N ARG A 64 1.20 -0.04 16.07
CA ARG A 64 0.24 0.22 17.16
C ARG A 64 0.93 -0.11 18.47
N SER A 65 2.02 0.58 18.75
CA SER A 65 2.70 0.57 20.05
C SER A 65 2.04 1.52 21.04
#